data_AF-A0A0N1I5Q5-F1
#
_entry.id   AF-A0A0N1I5Q5-F1
#
_cell.length_a   1.000
_cell.length_b   1.000
_cell.length_c   1.000
_cell.angle_alpha   90.00
_cell.angle_beta   90.00
_cell.angle_gamma   90.00
#
_symmetry.space_group_name_H-M   'P 1'
#
loop_
_entity.id
_entity.type
_entity.pdbx_description
1 polymer ?
#
loop_
_entity_poly.entity_id
_entity_poly.type
_entity_poly.pdbx_seq_one_letter_code
_entity_poly.pdbx_strand_id
1 'polypeptide(L)'
;MAQTPNFNELVHSRPFPLVLKVLNVIGAFGCGTYALYLFIQHRWDSIRFFVALIYLLAFSIVIPAAEAGLMKHPLLSSFARFIVSPIGRAFLYIFMGGVILGNGVGGWIIGIYLLAVGIVNIVSACFLSD
;
A
#
# COMPACT_ATOMS: atom_id res chain seq x y z
N MET A 1 -26.69 24.81 16.12
CA MET A 1 -26.02 24.78 14.81
C MET A 1 -24.74 23.99 14.99
N ALA A 2 -24.73 22.73 14.58
CA ALA A 2 -23.53 21.90 14.66
C ALA A 2 -22.55 22.37 13.59
N GLN A 3 -21.36 22.84 13.99
CA GLN A 3 -20.25 23.07 13.09
C GLN A 3 -19.94 21.74 12.38
N THR A 4 -20.25 21.66 11.09
CA THR A 4 -19.76 20.57 10.25
C THR A 4 -18.23 20.62 10.27
N PRO A 5 -17.52 19.59 10.73
CA PRO A 5 -16.07 19.61 10.78
C PRO A 5 -15.53 19.86 9.36
N ASN A 6 -14.63 20.85 9.27
CA ASN A 6 -14.14 21.41 8.01
C ASN A 6 -13.08 20.48 7.40
N PHE A 7 -13.52 19.33 6.88
CA PHE A 7 -12.62 18.31 6.32
C PHE A 7 -11.72 18.83 5.18
N ASN A 8 -12.16 19.88 4.45
CA ASN A 8 -11.39 20.49 3.39
C ASN A 8 -10.09 21.15 3.88
N GLU A 9 -10.08 21.79 5.05
CA GLU A 9 -8.85 22.37 5.63
C GLU A 9 -7.87 21.28 6.08
N LEU A 10 -8.38 20.15 6.57
CA LEU A 10 -7.55 19.02 7.00
C LEU A 10 -6.90 18.31 5.81
N VAL A 11 -7.63 18.12 4.72
CA VAL A 11 -7.12 17.47 3.49
C VAL A 11 -6.08 18.34 2.78
N HIS A 12 -6.27 19.67 2.75
CA HIS A 12 -5.31 20.61 2.17
C HIS A 12 -4.13 20.97 3.09
N SER A 13 -4.14 20.48 4.32
CA SER A 13 -3.03 20.70 5.24
C SER A 13 -1.81 19.89 4.79
N ARG A 14 -0.63 20.55 4.73
CA ARG A 14 0.68 19.91 4.44
C ARG A 14 0.99 18.60 5.20
N PRO A 15 0.55 18.37 6.45
CA PRO A 15 0.84 17.10 7.14
C PRO A 15 0.09 15.89 6.59
N PHE A 16 -1.11 16.06 6.00
CA PHE A 16 -1.93 14.95 5.53
C PHE A 16 -1.24 14.05 4.49
N PRO A 17 -0.66 14.57 3.39
CA PRO A 17 0.08 13.73 2.43
C PRO A 17 1.35 13.10 3.03
N LEU A 18 1.96 13.74 4.04
CA LEU A 18 3.14 13.21 4.72
C LEU A 18 2.78 12.02 5.62
N VAL A 19 1.68 12.13 6.37
CA VAL A 19 1.16 11.03 7.20
C VAL A 19 0.76 9.84 6.34
N LEU A 20 0.04 10.09 5.23
CA LEU A 20 -0.30 9.05 4.25
C LEU A 20 0.93 8.33 3.71
N LYS A 21 1.97 9.09 3.35
CA LYS A 21 3.23 8.52 2.88
C LYS A 21 3.91 7.64 3.93
N VAL A 22 3.93 8.07 5.19
CA VAL A 22 4.52 7.28 6.29
C VAL A 22 3.72 5.99 6.53
N LEU A 23 2.38 6.07 6.56
CA LEU A 23 1.52 4.89 6.70
C LEU A 23 1.71 3.90 5.54
N ASN A 24 1.80 4.42 4.32
CA ASN A 24 2.08 3.66 3.10
C ASN A 24 3.42 2.87 3.21
N VAL A 25 4.48 3.53 3.67
CA VAL A 25 5.80 2.89 3.84
C VAL A 25 5.77 1.84 4.97
N ILE A 26 5.13 2.13 6.10
CA ILE A 26 4.99 1.16 7.20
C ILE A 26 4.23 -0.07 6.76
N GLY A 27 3.13 0.12 6.01
CA GLY A 27 2.33 -0.98 5.45
C GLY A 27 3.13 -1.86 4.50
N ALA A 28 3.83 -1.24 3.55
CA ALA A 28 4.68 -1.96 2.61
C ALA A 28 5.80 -2.74 3.33
N PHE A 29 6.43 -2.13 4.34
CA PHE A 29 7.48 -2.78 5.12
C PHE A 29 6.95 -3.97 5.92
N GLY A 30 5.85 -3.78 6.67
CA GLY A 30 5.21 -4.86 7.43
C GLY A 30 4.75 -6.00 6.53
N CYS A 31 4.15 -5.68 5.38
CA CYS A 31 3.78 -6.64 4.35
C CYS A 31 4.99 -7.44 3.84
N GLY A 32 6.09 -6.75 3.50
CA GLY A 32 7.31 -7.37 3.00
C GLY A 32 7.95 -8.28 4.04
N THR A 33 8.12 -7.81 5.28
CA THR A 33 8.67 -8.62 6.38
C THR A 33 7.83 -9.87 6.63
N TYR A 34 6.51 -9.75 6.61
CA TYR A 34 5.62 -10.88 6.85
C TYR A 34 5.58 -11.87 5.68
N ALA A 35 5.58 -11.36 4.44
CA ALA A 35 5.71 -12.20 3.25
C ALA A 35 7.03 -12.98 3.28
N LEU A 36 8.13 -12.36 3.72
CA LEU A 36 9.43 -13.00 3.86
C LEU A 36 9.44 -14.05 4.98
N TYR A 37 8.79 -13.77 6.11
CA TYR A 37 8.57 -14.76 7.17
C TYR A 37 7.81 -15.98 6.66
N LEU A 38 6.70 -15.77 5.93
CA LEU A 38 5.92 -16.85 5.31
C LEU A 38 6.76 -17.60 4.27
N PHE A 39 7.57 -16.91 3.50
CA PHE A 39 8.45 -17.50 2.49
C PHE A 39 9.50 -18.45 3.09
N ILE A 40 10.03 -18.12 4.27
CA ILE A 40 10.99 -18.96 4.99
C ILE A 40 10.30 -20.14 5.68
N GLN A 41 9.12 -19.90 6.27
CA GLN A 41 8.39 -20.91 7.05
C GLN A 41 7.65 -21.94 6.20
N HIS A 42 7.03 -21.53 5.09
CA HIS A 42 6.31 -22.47 4.22
C HIS A 42 7.29 -23.32 3.41
N ARG A 43 7.29 -24.63 3.65
CA ARG A 43 7.78 -25.59 2.65
C ARG A 43 6.82 -25.58 1.47
N TRP A 44 7.35 -25.67 0.26
CA TRP A 44 6.70 -25.15 -0.95
C TRP A 44 5.66 -26.15 -1.50
N ASP A 45 4.58 -26.34 -0.75
CA ASP A 45 3.52 -27.32 -1.10
C ASP A 45 2.62 -26.83 -2.25
N SER A 46 2.69 -25.55 -2.64
CA SER A 46 1.86 -24.99 -3.71
C SER A 46 2.54 -23.84 -4.46
N ILE A 47 2.76 -24.04 -5.77
CA ILE A 47 3.37 -23.07 -6.69
C ILE A 47 2.59 -21.74 -6.71
N ARG A 48 1.25 -21.78 -6.57
CA ARG A 48 0.40 -20.58 -6.60
C ARG A 48 0.73 -19.63 -5.44
N PHE A 49 0.90 -20.18 -4.24
CA PHE A 49 1.22 -19.41 -3.05
C PHE A 49 2.64 -18.85 -3.11
N PHE A 50 3.57 -19.67 -3.62
CA PHE A 50 4.95 -19.25 -3.86
C PHE A 50 5.04 -18.04 -4.80
N VAL A 51 4.36 -18.09 -5.95
CA VAL A 51 4.32 -16.98 -6.91
C VAL A 51 3.68 -15.73 -6.29
N ALA A 52 2.61 -15.89 -5.51
CA ALA A 52 1.97 -14.78 -4.81
C ALA A 52 2.92 -14.08 -3.83
N LEU A 53 3.72 -14.83 -3.05
CA LEU A 53 4.72 -14.29 -2.14
C LEU A 53 5.83 -13.51 -2.86
N ILE A 54 6.27 -13.97 -4.03
CA ILE A 54 7.25 -13.24 -4.86
C ILE A 54 6.68 -11.88 -5.29
N TYR A 55 5.43 -11.85 -5.76
CA TYR A 55 4.79 -10.59 -6.13
C TYR A 55 4.66 -9.65 -4.93
N LEU A 56 4.27 -10.15 -3.76
CA LEU A 56 4.20 -9.36 -2.53
C LEU A 56 5.56 -8.76 -2.15
N LEU A 57 6.64 -9.55 -2.24
CA LEU A 57 8.00 -9.08 -1.99
C LEU A 57 8.42 -8.00 -2.99
N ALA A 58 8.17 -8.21 -4.29
CA ALA A 58 8.47 -7.21 -5.31
C ALA A 58 7.70 -5.89 -5.05
N PHE A 59 6.40 -5.98 -4.76
CA PHE A 59 5.59 -4.80 -4.46
C PHE A 59 6.01 -4.10 -3.16
N SER A 60 6.44 -4.84 -2.13
CA SER A 60 6.93 -4.26 -0.88
C SER A 60 8.18 -3.37 -1.05
N ILE A 61 8.92 -3.55 -2.14
CA ILE A 61 10.10 -2.74 -2.50
C ILE A 61 9.70 -1.62 -3.47
N VAL A 62 8.92 -1.97 -4.50
CA VAL A 62 8.49 -1.07 -5.57
C VAL A 62 7.65 0.08 -5.02
N ILE A 63 6.75 -0.18 -4.07
CA ILE A 63 5.83 0.83 -3.54
C ILE A 63 6.58 1.90 -2.71
N PRO A 64 7.42 1.57 -1.71
CA PRO A 64 8.24 2.57 -1.03
C PRO A 64 9.17 3.34 -1.97
N ALA A 65 9.72 2.67 -3.00
CA ALA A 65 10.55 3.34 -4.00
C ALA A 65 9.75 4.36 -4.82
N ALA A 66 8.50 4.04 -5.17
CA ALA A 66 7.58 4.98 -5.81
C ALA A 66 7.23 6.15 -4.87
N GLU A 67 6.96 5.89 -3.59
CA GLU A 67 6.69 6.92 -2.57
C GLU A 67 7.90 7.84 -2.35
N ALA A 68 9.11 7.28 -2.35
CA ALA A 68 10.36 8.05 -2.24
C ALA A 68 10.63 8.94 -3.46
N GLY A 69 9.88 8.76 -4.56
CA GLY A 69 10.07 9.53 -5.78
C GLY A 69 11.27 9.09 -6.62
N LEU A 70 11.76 7.87 -6.40
CA LEU A 70 12.90 7.29 -7.13
C LEU A 70 12.52 6.87 -8.57
N MET A 71 11.23 6.80 -8.89
CA MET A 71 10.71 6.42 -10.22
C MET A 71 10.42 7.61 -11.16
N LYS A 72 11.00 8.79 -10.90
CA LYS A 72 10.79 10.01 -11.72
C LYS A 72 11.54 10.01 -13.05
N HIS A 73 12.38 9.01 -13.32
CA HIS A 73 13.15 8.94 -14.55
C HIS A 73 12.21 8.75 -15.76
N PRO A 74 12.37 9.49 -16.87
CA PRO A 74 11.44 9.48 -18.00
C PRO A 74 11.21 8.10 -18.63
N LEU A 75 12.23 7.22 -18.61
CA LEU A 75 12.11 5.82 -19.08
C LEU A 75 11.26 4.93 -18.14
N LEU A 76 11.24 5.21 -16.83
CA LEU A 76 10.41 4.47 -15.87
C LEU A 76 9.02 5.09 -15.71
N SER A 77 8.87 6.38 -16.00
CA SER A 77 7.63 7.14 -15.85
C SER A 77 6.41 6.48 -16.51
N SER A 78 6.60 5.90 -17.70
CA SER A 78 5.49 5.26 -18.44
C SER A 78 4.96 4.01 -17.74
N PHE A 79 5.84 3.18 -17.18
CA PHE A 79 5.46 1.97 -16.42
C PHE A 79 5.05 2.30 -14.98
N ALA A 80 5.68 3.29 -14.37
CA ALA A 80 5.42 3.70 -13.00
C ALA A 80 4.15 4.55 -12.85
N ARG A 81 3.53 5.03 -13.94
CA ARG A 81 2.31 5.87 -13.88
C ARG A 81 1.19 5.26 -13.04
N PHE A 82 0.96 3.94 -13.17
CA PHE A 82 -0.04 3.25 -12.36
C PHE A 82 0.38 3.16 -10.89
N ILE A 83 1.65 2.81 -10.64
CA ILE A 83 2.21 2.64 -9.30
C ILE A 83 2.39 3.98 -8.56
N VAL A 84 2.52 5.09 -9.29
CA VAL A 84 2.65 6.44 -8.73
C VAL A 84 1.28 7.10 -8.56
N SER A 85 0.27 6.67 -9.31
CA SER A 85 -1.11 7.14 -9.14
C SER A 85 -1.64 6.79 -7.74
N PRO A 86 -2.30 7.72 -7.03
CA PRO A 86 -2.93 7.44 -5.74
C PRO A 86 -3.91 6.26 -5.79
N ILE A 87 -4.67 6.16 -6.89
CA ILE A 87 -5.65 5.09 -7.11
C ILE A 87 -4.94 3.75 -7.33
N GLY A 88 -3.91 3.72 -8.19
CA GLY A 88 -3.18 2.49 -8.47
C GLY A 88 -2.45 1.96 -7.23
N ARG A 89 -1.90 2.85 -6.39
CA ARG A 89 -1.32 2.49 -5.08
C ARG A 89 -2.35 1.87 -4.15
N ALA A 90 -3.53 2.47 -4.05
CA ALA A 90 -4.59 1.93 -3.23
C ALA A 90 -5.00 0.51 -3.65
N PHE A 91 -5.13 0.28 -4.96
CA PHE A 91 -5.41 -1.04 -5.50
C PHE A 91 -4.33 -2.06 -5.15
N LEU A 92 -3.05 -1.67 -5.23
CA LEU A 92 -1.94 -2.54 -4.83
C LEU A 92 -2.00 -2.89 -3.35
N TYR A 93 -2.29 -1.94 -2.45
CA TYR A 93 -2.43 -2.24 -1.02
C TYR A 93 -3.61 -3.15 -0.72
N ILE A 94 -4.76 -2.93 -1.36
CA ILE A 94 -5.94 -3.79 -1.22
C ILE A 94 -5.62 -5.21 -1.70
N PHE A 95 -4.96 -5.34 -2.85
CA PHE A 95 -4.53 -6.63 -3.38
C PHE A 95 -3.55 -7.33 -2.44
N MET A 96 -2.50 -6.63 -1.99
CA MET A 96 -1.49 -7.18 -1.07
C MET A 96 -2.12 -7.62 0.25
N GLY A 97 -3.02 -6.81 0.81
CA GLY A 97 -3.78 -7.14 2.01
C GLY A 97 -4.68 -8.36 1.82
N GLY A 98 -5.36 -8.46 0.68
CA GLY A 98 -6.20 -9.60 0.32
C GLY A 98 -5.43 -10.91 0.17
N VAL A 99 -4.21 -10.88 -0.37
CA VAL A 99 -3.37 -12.09 -0.53
C VAL A 99 -2.84 -12.60 0.81
N ILE A 100 -2.52 -11.69 1.74
CA ILE A 100 -1.98 -12.04 3.06
C ILE A 100 -3.09 -12.48 4.04
N LEU A 101 -4.32 -12.00 3.82
CA LEU A 101 -5.48 -12.34 4.63
C LEU A 101 -5.69 -13.86 4.73
N GLY A 102 -5.89 -14.34 5.96
CA GLY A 102 -6.11 -15.77 6.22
C GLY A 102 -4.84 -16.57 6.53
N ASN A 103 -3.64 -16.03 6.33
CA ASN A 103 -2.39 -16.73 6.66
C ASN A 103 -1.97 -16.56 8.13
N GLY A 104 -2.86 -16.88 9.08
CA GLY A 104 -2.60 -16.73 10.51
C GLY A 104 -2.81 -15.31 11.05
N VAL A 105 -2.55 -15.11 12.36
CA VAL A 105 -2.89 -13.86 13.07
C VAL A 105 -2.11 -12.66 12.52
N GLY A 106 -0.83 -12.84 12.20
CA GLY A 106 0.00 -11.78 11.60
C GLY A 106 -0.55 -11.31 10.26
N GLY A 107 -1.04 -12.24 9.44
CA GLY A 107 -1.62 -11.92 8.13
C GLY A 107 -2.94 -11.17 8.25
N TRP A 108 -3.75 -11.47 9.26
CA TRP A 108 -4.96 -10.70 9.55
C TRP A 108 -4.67 -9.26 9.96
N ILE A 109 -3.70 -9.05 10.87
CA ILE A 109 -3.34 -7.70 11.35
C ILE A 109 -2.83 -6.85 10.19
N ILE A 110 -1.89 -7.38 9.41
CA ILE A 110 -1.27 -6.66 8.29
C ILE A 110 -2.27 -6.49 7.14
N GLY A 111 -3.08 -7.50 6.86
CA GLY A 111 -4.09 -7.46 5.80
C GLY A 111 -5.15 -6.38 6.04
N ILE A 112 -5.71 -6.31 7.26
CA ILE A 112 -6.68 -5.26 7.63
C ILE A 112 -6.03 -3.87 7.56
N TYR A 113 -4.79 -3.75 8.05
CA TYR A 113 -4.05 -2.49 7.99
C TYR A 113 -3.88 -1.99 6.54
N LEU A 114 -3.45 -2.87 5.63
CA LEU A 114 -3.26 -2.54 4.21
C LEU A 114 -4.58 -2.18 3.52
N LEU A 115 -5.67 -2.87 3.85
CA LEU A 115 -7.01 -2.52 3.36
C LEU A 115 -7.44 -1.13 3.83
N ALA A 116 -7.26 -0.82 5.12
CA ALA A 116 -7.59 0.48 5.67
C ALA A 116 -6.76 1.58 4.99
N VAL A 117 -5.45 1.38 4.82
CA VAL A 117 -4.57 2.33 4.12
C VAL A 117 -4.98 2.48 2.64
N GLY A 118 -5.37 1.40 1.97
CA GLY A 118 -5.90 1.44 0.61
C GLY A 118 -7.15 2.32 0.50
N ILE A 119 -8.12 2.14 1.42
CA ILE A 119 -9.34 2.96 1.48
C ILE A 119 -8.99 4.44 1.72
N VAL A 120 -8.10 4.74 2.67
CA VAL A 120 -7.69 6.13 2.94
C VAL A 120 -7.01 6.75 1.71
N ASN A 121 -6.19 6.00 0.96
CA ASN A 121 -5.61 6.49 -0.29
C ASN A 121 -6.69 6.79 -1.34
N ILE A 122 -7.71 5.95 -1.51
CA ILE A 122 -8.83 6.22 -2.45
C ILE A 122 -9.57 7.49 -2.04
N VAL A 123 -9.95 7.57 -0.77
CA VAL A 123 -10.66 8.73 -0.22
C VAL A 123 -9.84 10.01 -0.42
N SER A 124 -8.53 9.95 -0.11
CA SER A 124 -7.63 11.09 -0.34
C SER A 124 -7.57 11.49 -1.81
N ALA A 125 -7.53 10.52 -2.73
CA ALA A 125 -7.49 10.79 -4.16
C ALA A 125 -8.76 11.49 -4.65
N CYS A 126 -9.93 11.09 -4.14
CA CYS A 126 -11.20 11.74 -4.46
C CYS A 126 -11.26 13.19 -3.96
N PHE A 127 -10.72 13.48 -2.77
CA PHE A 127 -10.74 14.84 -2.20
C PHE A 127 -9.59 15.75 -2.68
N LEU A 128 -8.50 15.20 -3.20
CA LEU A 128 -7.35 15.96 -3.73
C LEU A 128 -7.42 16.20 -5.24
N SER A 129 -8.45 15.67 -5.91
CA SER A 129 -8.63 15.81 -7.37
C SER A 129 -9.60 16.94 -7.75
N ASP A 130 -10.12 17.68 -6.76
CA ASP A 130 -10.78 19.00 -6.90
C ASP A 130 -9.76 20.13 -6.66
#